data_AF-A0A7J9EUM5-F1
#
_entry.id   AF-A0A7J9EUM5-F1
#
_cell.length_a   1.000
_cell.length_b   1.000
_cell.length_c   1.000
_cell.angle_alpha   90.00
_cell.angle_beta   90.00
_cell.angle_gamma   90.00
#
_symmetry.space_group_name_H-M   'P 1'
#
loop_
_entity.id
_entity.type
_entity.pdbx_description
1 polymer ?
#
loop_
_entity_poly.entity_id
_entity_poly.type
_entity_poly.pdbx_seq_one_letter_code
_entity_poly.pdbx_strand_id
1 'polypeptide(L)'
;MIENDDDYLITFLKRQLGIYKKLGDLSTLCGNEIFFIIFSPAGKPFTFGHLSIESIANRFLNGNIPMIDDAHALIEAHRRW
;
A
#
# COMPACT_ATOMS: atom_id res chain seq x y z
N MET A 1 13.15 11.72 13.46
CA MET A 1 13.74 10.36 13.39
C MET A 1 13.63 9.75 14.78
N ILE A 2 13.39 8.44 14.92
CA ILE A 2 13.42 7.78 16.25
C ILE A 2 14.82 7.22 16.41
N GLU A 3 15.53 7.67 17.46
CA GLU A 3 16.95 7.35 17.69
C GLU A 3 17.14 6.06 18.48
N ASN A 4 16.20 5.71 19.36
CA ASN A 4 16.23 4.46 20.10
C ASN A 4 15.74 3.30 19.21
N ASP A 5 16.54 2.23 19.12
CA ASP A 5 16.27 1.10 18.23
C ASP A 5 15.00 0.31 18.62
N ASP A 6 14.73 0.13 19.92
CA ASP A 6 13.53 -0.57 20.39
C ASP A 6 12.27 0.26 20.11
N ASP A 7 12.29 1.55 20.43
CA ASP A 7 11.20 2.47 20.12
C ASP A 7 10.98 2.58 18.61
N TYR A 8 12.06 2.56 17.83
CA TYR A 8 12.00 2.55 16.38
C TYR A 8 11.27 1.31 15.88
N LEU A 9 11.67 0.12 16.35
CA LEU A 9 11.08 -1.16 15.93
C LEU A 9 9.60 -1.27 16.35
N ILE A 10 9.28 -0.91 17.60
CA ILE A 10 7.91 -0.89 18.10
C ILE A 10 7.06 0.05 17.26
N THR A 11 7.58 1.24 16.95
CA THR A 11 6.85 2.22 16.16
C THR A 11 6.66 1.76 14.72
N PHE A 12 7.69 1.17 14.12
CA PHE A 12 7.62 0.61 12.76
C PHE A 12 6.52 -0.45 12.68
N LEU A 13 6.53 -1.44 13.57
CA LEU A 13 5.55 -2.53 13.59
C LEU A 13 4.13 -2.01 13.83
N LYS A 14 3.94 -1.09 14.79
CA LYS A 14 2.61 -0.49 15.08
C LYS A 14 2.07 0.29 13.88
N ARG A 15 2.91 1.11 13.24
CA ARG A 15 2.51 1.89 12.05
C ARG A 15 2.22 0.97 10.87
N GLN A 16 3.07 -0.01 10.62
CA GLN A 16 2.89 -1.02 9.58
C GLN A 16 1.56 -1.76 9.74
N LEU A 17 1.24 -2.23 10.94
CA LEU A 17 -0.02 -2.91 11.23
C LEU A 17 -1.23 -1.98 11.01
N GLY A 18 -1.15 -0.73 11.47
CA GLY A 18 -2.20 0.27 11.24
C GLY A 18 -2.43 0.58 9.77
N ILE A 19 -1.37 0.64 8.97
CA ILE A 19 -1.46 0.78 7.50
C ILE A 19 -2.14 -0.45 6.90
N TYR A 20 -1.74 -1.66 7.27
CA TYR A 20 -2.33 -2.90 6.75
C TYR A 20 -3.83 -2.97 7.03
N LYS A 21 -4.27 -2.55 8.23
CA LYS A 21 -5.70 -2.46 8.54
C LYS A 21 -6.42 -1.50 7.58
N LYS A 22 -5.88 -0.30 7.38
CA LYS A 22 -6.48 0.69 6.45
C LYS A 22 -6.52 0.19 5.00
N LEU A 23 -5.48 -0.49 4.54
CA LEU A 23 -5.46 -1.06 3.19
C LEU A 23 -6.49 -2.20 3.06
N GLY A 24 -6.63 -3.04 4.09
CA GLY A 24 -7.68 -4.06 4.14
C GLY A 24 -9.08 -3.45 4.11
N ASP A 25 -9.33 -2.42 4.93
CA ASP A 25 -10.60 -1.70 4.97
C ASP A 25 -10.91 -1.05 3.60
N LEU A 26 -9.94 -0.38 2.99
CA LEU A 26 -10.07 0.24 1.66
C LEU A 26 -10.36 -0.79 0.56
N SER A 27 -9.62 -1.89 0.57
CA SER A 27 -9.81 -3.00 -0.37
C SER A 27 -11.20 -3.61 -0.24
N THR A 28 -11.68 -3.77 0.99
CA THR A 28 -13.03 -4.29 1.26
C THR A 28 -14.12 -3.33 0.82
N LEU A 29 -13.94 -2.03 1.08
CA LEU A 29 -14.95 -1.00 0.80
C LEU A 29 -15.12 -0.72 -0.70
N CYS A 30 -14.01 -0.72 -1.44
CA CYS A 30 -14.00 -0.30 -2.84
C CYS A 30 -13.80 -1.46 -3.82
N GLY A 31 -13.47 -2.67 -3.34
CA GLY A 31 -13.21 -3.84 -4.18
C GLY A 31 -11.91 -3.77 -4.97
N ASN A 32 -10.98 -2.88 -4.59
CA ASN A 32 -9.72 -2.65 -5.30
C ASN A 32 -8.68 -3.73 -4.96
N GLU A 33 -7.87 -4.10 -5.95
CA GLU A 33 -6.68 -4.91 -5.71
C GLU A 33 -5.54 -4.00 -5.26
N ILE A 34 -5.06 -4.20 -4.03
CA ILE A 34 -4.00 -3.37 -3.45
C ILE A 34 -2.76 -4.22 -3.22
N PHE A 35 -1.61 -3.73 -3.71
CA PHE A 35 -0.29 -4.21 -3.37
C PHE A 35 0.54 -3.08 -2.77
N PHE A 36 1.22 -3.37 -1.68
CA PHE A 36 1.95 -2.37 -0.91
C PHE A 36 3.23 -2.97 -0.33
N ILE A 37 4.36 -2.26 -0.51
CA ILE A 37 5.69 -2.65 -0.03
C ILE A 37 6.24 -1.53 0.87
N ILE A 38 6.74 -1.89 2.05
CA ILE A 38 7.58 -1.02 2.88
C ILE A 38 8.95 -1.67 3.04
N PHE A 39 10.01 -0.89 2.91
CA PHE A 39 11.36 -1.32 3.28
C PHE A 39 11.70 -0.83 4.69
N SER A 40 12.23 -1.71 5.53
CA SER A 40 12.89 -1.27 6.77
C SER A 40 14.16 -0.50 6.44
N PRO A 41 14.76 0.24 7.39
CA PRO A 41 16.06 0.89 7.18
C PRO A 41 17.16 -0.08 6.80
N ALA A 42 17.06 -1.34 7.24
CA ALA A 42 17.96 -2.42 6.86
C ALA A 42 17.71 -2.96 5.43
N GLY A 43 16.82 -2.34 4.66
CA GLY A 43 16.47 -2.73 3.29
C GLY A 43 15.59 -3.99 3.20
N LYS A 44 15.09 -4.53 4.31
CA LYS A 44 14.24 -5.72 4.30
C LYS A 44 12.82 -5.34 3.85
N PRO A 45 12.27 -5.94 2.78
CA PRO A 45 10.91 -5.66 2.34
C PRO A 45 9.89 -6.32 3.26
N PHE A 46 8.78 -5.62 3.47
CA PHE A 46 7.56 -6.09 4.10
C PHE A 46 6.39 -5.77 3.18
N THR A 47 5.58 -6.77 2.87
CA THR A 47 4.55 -6.67 1.82
C THR A 47 3.16 -6.93 2.35
N PHE A 48 2.17 -6.23 1.79
CA PHE A 48 0.75 -6.52 1.94
C PHE A 48 0.13 -6.70 0.55
N GLY A 49 -0.75 -7.69 0.43
CA GLY A 49 -1.53 -7.95 -0.78
C GLY A 49 -2.91 -8.47 -0.43
N HIS A 50 -3.97 -7.81 -0.92
CA HIS A 50 -5.34 -8.31 -0.77
C HIS A 50 -5.61 -9.57 -1.64
N LEU A 51 -4.86 -9.71 -2.74
CA LEU A 51 -4.79 -10.94 -3.55
C LEU A 51 -3.38 -11.54 -3.46
N SER A 52 -3.19 -12.68 -4.14
CA SER A 52 -1.86 -13.26 -4.35
C SER A 52 -0.89 -12.18 -4.84
N ILE A 53 0.13 -11.91 -4.03
CA ILE A 53 1.20 -10.94 -4.31
C ILE A 53 1.82 -11.22 -5.69
N GLU A 54 1.98 -12.50 -6.04
CA GLU A 54 2.51 -12.94 -7.32
C GLU A 54 1.64 -12.50 -8.50
N SER A 55 0.31 -12.57 -8.36
CA SER A 55 -0.62 -12.13 -9.41
C SER A 55 -0.49 -10.63 -9.69
N ILE A 56 -0.44 -9.81 -8.63
CA ILE A 56 -0.30 -8.36 -8.77
C ILE A 56 1.09 -7.99 -9.31
N ALA A 57 2.15 -8.64 -8.82
CA ALA A 57 3.51 -8.43 -9.29
C ALA A 57 3.67 -8.80 -10.76
N ASN A 58 3.12 -9.94 -11.21
CA ASN A 58 3.14 -10.33 -12.61
C ASN A 58 2.42 -9.33 -13.50
N ARG A 59 1.26 -8.81 -13.08
CA ARG A 59 0.55 -7.77 -13.85
C ARG A 59 1.34 -6.47 -13.92
N PHE A 60 1.97 -6.06 -12.83
CA PHE A 60 2.85 -4.88 -12.80
C PHE A 60 4.02 -5.01 -13.76
N LEU A 61 4.78 -6.11 -13.65
CA LEU A 61 5.97 -6.37 -14.47
C LEU A 61 5.63 -6.53 -15.95
N ASN A 62 4.47 -7.12 -16.25
CA ASN A 62 4.02 -7.33 -17.63
C ASN A 62 3.37 -6.07 -18.23
N GLY A 63 3.30 -4.96 -17.51
CA GLY A 63 2.66 -3.72 -17.99
C GLY A 63 1.15 -3.82 -18.18
N ASN A 64 0.52 -4.87 -17.65
CA ASN A 64 -0.92 -5.15 -17.76
C ASN A 64 -1.72 -4.52 -16.60
N ILE A 65 -1.23 -3.40 -16.09
CA ILE A 65 -1.99 -2.58 -15.16
C ILE A 65 -2.67 -1.49 -15.99
N PRO A 66 -4.02 -1.40 -15.97
CA PRO A 66 -4.68 -0.20 -16.45
C PRO A 66 -4.15 0.95 -15.60
N MET A 67 -3.22 1.74 -16.13
CA MET A 67 -2.76 2.94 -15.47
C MET A 67 -3.96 3.89 -15.48
N ILE A 68 -4.62 4.02 -14.33
CA ILE A 68 -5.59 5.08 -14.11
C ILE A 68 -4.75 6.36 -13.97
N ASP A 69 -4.33 6.94 -15.10
CA ASP A 69 -3.76 8.29 -15.19
C ASP A 69 -4.89 9.34 -15.13
N ASP A 70 -5.92 9.06 -14.34
CA ASP A 70 -7.07 9.93 -14.21
C ASP A 70 -6.87 10.84 -13.00
N ALA A 71 -5.70 11.47 -12.90
CA ALA A 71 -5.51 12.60 -11.98
C ALA A 71 -6.66 13.61 -12.18
N HIS A 72 -7.11 13.76 -13.43
CA HIS A 72 -8.32 14.49 -13.78
C HIS A 72 -9.60 13.94 -13.13
N ALA A 73 -9.89 12.64 -13.19
CA ALA A 73 -11.10 12.08 -12.57
C ALA A 73 -11.07 12.16 -11.03
N LEU A 74 -9.90 12.00 -10.42
CA LEU A 74 -9.73 12.17 -8.96
C LEU A 74 -9.94 13.62 -8.54
N ILE A 75 -9.37 14.59 -9.27
CA ILE A 75 -9.57 16.03 -9.04
C ILE A 75 -11.06 16.40 -9.26
N GLU A 76 -11.70 15.86 -10.29
CA GLU A 76 -13.14 16.08 -10.57
C GLU A 76 -14.05 15.48 -9.49
N ALA A 77 -13.76 14.27 -9.02
CA ALA A 77 -14.52 13.62 -7.96
C ALA A 77 -14.41 14.39 -6.64
N HIS A 78 -13.22 14.90 -6.30
CA HIS A 78 -13.01 15.74 -5.12
C HIS A 78 -13.71 17.09 -5.21
N ARG A 79 -13.93 17.62 -6.42
CA ARG A 79 -14.67 18.88 -6.65
C ARG A 79 -16.19 18.72 -6.53
N ARG A 80 -16.70 17.48 -6.59
CA ARG A 80 -18.15 17.17 -6.55
C ARG A 80 -18.66 16.79 -5.15
N TRP A 81 -17.77 16.73 -4.16
CA TRP A 81 -18.09 16.60 -2.74
C TRP A 81 -18.04 17.97 -2.06
#